data_AF-A0AAD6F116-F1
#
_entry.id   AF-A0AAD6F116-F1
#
_cell.length_a   1.000
_cell.length_b   1.000
_cell.length_c   1.000
_cell.angle_alpha   90.00
_cell.angle_beta   90.00
_cell.angle_gamma   90.00
#
_symmetry.space_group_name_H-M   'P 1'
#
loop_
_entity.id
_entity.type
_entity.pdbx_description
1 polymer ?
#
loop_
_entity_poly.entity_id
_entity_poly.type
_entity_poly.pdbx_seq_one_letter_code
_entity_poly.pdbx_strand_id
1 'polypeptide(L)'
;MADDTSAAAGTSTDSGAGTESNLRTTKPGTKRLFLTVSVLISFLLGAPFLLKSTEIHRSPLPSASISSLSDHLQSNPPSFPCHFQVIFLSPFKQPDSSFSLSIGEKISAQLSKESCGNCKFTVSVTVDSGSSCRHEGDADSAACLWECGGGELVDAIAGRDDQEIDELLQSAVNERTGVCAGRVYSVFVMEGKSERVVVGKYRHAWMVVKELDDSTSVSSMIGTLFGDYFMGGGFGTGEYIPVGSDGNVVLSFSLLNSNPSDWIYDWDFQRTGEGLLGPVLEALAPVANITMESQVLYHAPKSSISFWDEKLEAYVVNTRDLPFFVNSNEWHLDTSLSASGRSKVLQFVVYVPSASECPLYIRTPEGEMSKTNAFISPMWGGVAIWNPPGCSMQSQGIHSARDVLPPQELEKIIEIFIGQLRLLFGLNSNYVKPSPKFKFLASEKGFTNWELDLLYRQHTCFNLLSSLSTLQSLSTLVESLPRMIVMDEIGKQVELSLEAANLAERNISLGINNASALSSIRARALAEDAFFHPSIMSISYSSMEHYFAIYMPFFAPVSLHVLLAAVKEVKRYYAERSKYLAFRASKVKSS
;
A
#
# COMPACT_ATOMS: atom_id res chain seq x y z
N MET A 1 -26.38 -57.89 53.65
CA MET A 1 -26.77 -57.27 54.94
C MET A 1 -28.27 -57.09 54.83
N ALA A 2 -28.98 -57.99 55.52
CA ALA A 2 -30.43 -58.00 55.71
C ALA A 2 -30.84 -56.74 56.52
N ASP A 3 -32.10 -56.31 56.63
CA ASP A 3 -33.30 -57.07 56.96
C ASP A 3 -34.59 -56.33 56.54
N ASP A 4 -35.59 -57.14 56.17
CA ASP A 4 -37.02 -56.88 56.30
C ASP A 4 -37.43 -56.86 57.79
N THR A 5 -38.45 -56.07 58.19
CA THR A 5 -39.67 -56.55 58.89
C THR A 5 -40.65 -55.45 59.33
N SER A 6 -41.88 -55.59 58.81
CA SER A 6 -43.20 -55.57 59.48
C SER A 6 -43.61 -54.47 60.50
N ALA A 7 -44.64 -53.71 60.08
CA ALA A 7 -46.00 -53.62 60.66
C ALA A 7 -46.24 -53.48 62.18
N ALA A 8 -47.00 -52.45 62.56
CA ALA A 8 -48.13 -52.56 63.50
C ALA A 8 -49.15 -51.43 63.27
N ALA A 9 -50.42 -51.81 63.37
CA ALA A 9 -51.61 -51.05 63.03
C ALA A 9 -52.07 -50.06 64.13
N GLY A 10 -52.86 -49.07 63.71
CA GLY A 10 -53.60 -48.17 64.59
C GLY A 10 -54.75 -47.51 63.83
N THR A 11 -55.76 -48.30 63.49
CA THR A 11 -57.07 -47.86 63.03
C THR A 11 -57.74 -46.95 64.07
N SER A 12 -58.16 -45.75 63.66
CA SER A 12 -59.44 -45.20 64.09
C SER A 12 -60.09 -44.47 62.91
N THR A 13 -61.21 -45.05 62.51
CA THR A 13 -62.24 -44.51 61.64
C THR A 13 -62.66 -43.11 62.07
N ASP A 14 -62.76 -42.18 61.13
CA ASP A 14 -63.94 -41.32 61.12
C ASP A 14 -64.44 -41.09 59.70
N SER A 15 -65.70 -41.46 59.54
CA SER A 15 -66.48 -41.49 58.31
C SER A 15 -67.11 -40.11 58.09
N GLY A 16 -66.84 -39.51 56.92
CA GLY A 16 -67.47 -38.26 56.52
C GLY A 16 -67.57 -38.16 55.01
N ALA A 17 -68.37 -39.01 54.39
CA ALA A 17 -68.81 -38.86 53.01
C ALA A 17 -69.66 -37.58 52.89
N GLY A 18 -69.05 -36.51 52.37
CA GLY A 18 -69.72 -35.25 52.03
C GLY A 18 -69.51 -34.94 50.56
N THR A 19 -70.59 -35.05 49.79
CA THR A 19 -70.72 -34.73 48.36
C THR A 19 -70.14 -33.35 48.05
N GLU A 20 -69.02 -33.27 47.34
CA GLU A 20 -68.45 -31.98 46.90
C GLU A 20 -69.39 -31.29 45.90
N SER A 21 -70.04 -30.22 46.34
CA SER A 21 -70.81 -29.34 45.46
C SER A 21 -69.88 -28.64 44.45
N ASN A 22 -70.05 -28.88 43.16
CA ASN A 22 -69.23 -28.34 42.07
C ASN A 22 -69.29 -26.80 41.86
N LEU A 23 -69.94 -26.06 42.76
CA LEU A 23 -70.28 -24.65 42.60
C LEU A 23 -69.71 -23.80 43.74
N ARG A 24 -69.07 -22.67 43.39
CA ARG A 24 -68.45 -21.75 44.36
C ARG A 24 -69.37 -20.58 44.65
N THR A 25 -69.68 -20.35 45.92
CA THR A 25 -70.62 -19.31 46.38
C THR A 25 -69.99 -17.92 46.54
N THR A 26 -68.67 -17.84 46.70
CA THR A 26 -67.92 -16.60 46.93
C THR A 26 -67.04 -16.23 45.73
N LYS A 27 -66.88 -14.92 45.46
CA LYS A 27 -66.01 -14.42 44.38
C LYS A 27 -64.56 -14.88 44.64
N PRO A 28 -63.82 -15.39 43.62
CA PRO A 28 -62.43 -15.76 43.80
C PRO A 28 -61.58 -14.55 44.19
N GLY A 29 -60.68 -14.73 45.16
CA GLY A 29 -59.80 -13.67 45.65
C GLY A 29 -58.71 -13.33 44.63
N THR A 30 -58.53 -12.05 44.34
CA THR A 30 -57.58 -11.56 43.32
C THR A 30 -56.16 -11.35 43.86
N LYS A 31 -55.96 -11.33 45.18
CA LYS A 31 -54.67 -10.99 45.81
C LYS A 31 -53.53 -11.92 45.38
N ARG A 32 -53.78 -13.23 45.33
CA ARG A 32 -52.76 -14.22 44.94
C ARG A 32 -52.40 -14.14 43.46
N LEU A 33 -53.40 -13.98 42.60
CA LEU A 33 -53.20 -13.74 41.17
C LEU A 33 -52.43 -12.45 40.92
N PHE A 34 -52.79 -11.37 41.62
CA PHE A 34 -52.12 -10.09 41.49
C PHE A 34 -50.64 -10.19 41.89
N LEU A 35 -50.34 -10.88 42.99
CA LEU A 35 -48.96 -11.06 43.47
C LEU A 35 -48.12 -11.93 42.53
N THR A 36 -48.66 -13.06 42.04
CA THR A 36 -47.92 -13.93 41.11
C THR A 36 -47.70 -13.29 39.75
N VAL A 37 -48.71 -12.55 39.24
CA VAL A 37 -48.59 -11.80 37.99
C VAL A 37 -47.63 -10.61 38.15
N SER A 38 -47.64 -9.92 39.29
CA SER A 38 -46.70 -8.82 39.57
C SER A 38 -45.25 -9.30 39.63
N VAL A 39 -44.98 -10.47 40.22
CA VAL A 39 -43.64 -11.09 40.23
C VAL A 39 -43.21 -11.48 38.81
N LEU A 40 -44.10 -12.09 38.02
CA LEU A 40 -43.81 -12.41 36.61
C LEU A 40 -43.50 -11.15 35.79
N ILE A 41 -44.30 -10.09 35.95
CA ILE A 41 -44.07 -8.81 35.25
C ILE A 41 -42.73 -8.22 35.66
N SER A 42 -42.39 -8.22 36.95
CA SER A 42 -41.10 -7.71 37.44
C SER A 42 -39.92 -8.51 36.87
N PHE A 43 -40.06 -9.82 36.76
CA PHE A 43 -39.06 -10.70 36.16
C PHE A 43 -38.88 -10.42 34.64
N LEU A 44 -39.99 -10.25 33.91
CA LEU A 44 -39.98 -9.91 32.49
C LEU A 44 -39.40 -8.51 32.23
N LEU A 45 -39.64 -7.55 33.12
CA LEU A 45 -39.05 -6.21 33.05
C LEU A 45 -37.55 -6.19 33.40
N GLY A 46 -37.05 -7.17 34.15
CA GLY A 46 -35.62 -7.32 34.45
C GLY A 46 -34.79 -7.81 33.26
N ALA A 47 -35.38 -8.58 32.34
CA ALA A 47 -34.69 -9.09 31.15
C ALA A 47 -34.11 -8.00 30.22
N PRO A 48 -34.86 -6.94 29.82
CA PRO A 48 -34.29 -5.87 29.00
C PRO A 48 -33.20 -5.08 29.75
N PHE A 49 -33.30 -4.94 31.08
CA PHE A 49 -32.25 -4.30 31.88
C PHE A 49 -30.96 -5.13 31.91
N LEU A 50 -31.08 -6.45 32.09
CA LEU A 50 -29.94 -7.37 32.01
C LEU A 50 -29.27 -7.28 30.65
N LEU A 51 -30.05 -7.38 29.56
CA LEU A 51 -29.53 -7.29 28.19
C LEU A 51 -28.82 -5.95 27.94
N LYS A 52 -29.40 -4.82 28.39
CA LYS A 52 -28.80 -3.49 28.27
C LYS A 52 -27.53 -3.34 29.10
N SER A 53 -27.48 -3.91 30.31
CA SER A 53 -26.29 -3.86 31.18
C SER A 53 -25.11 -4.67 30.63
N THR A 54 -25.38 -5.64 29.76
CA THR A 54 -24.38 -6.49 29.11
C THR A 54 -24.08 -6.06 27.67
N GLU A 55 -24.70 -4.98 27.20
CA GLU A 55 -24.47 -4.45 25.87
C GLU A 55 -23.09 -3.81 25.80
N ILE A 56 -22.27 -4.29 24.87
CA ILE A 56 -20.93 -3.76 24.63
C ILE A 56 -21.09 -2.52 23.76
N HIS A 57 -20.57 -1.39 24.25
CA HIS A 57 -20.51 -0.17 23.44
C HIS A 57 -19.61 -0.39 22.20
N ARG A 58 -20.09 0.09 21.06
CA ARG A 58 -19.46 -0.05 19.76
C ARG A 58 -19.52 1.29 19.04
N SER A 59 -18.37 1.77 18.60
CA SER A 59 -18.35 2.86 17.64
C SER A 59 -19.09 2.42 16.37
N PRO A 60 -20.06 3.20 15.86
CA PRO A 60 -20.67 2.92 14.57
C PRO A 60 -19.61 3.07 13.48
N LEU A 61 -19.52 2.09 12.58
CA LEU A 61 -18.69 2.19 11.39
C LEU A 61 -19.54 2.66 10.21
N PRO A 62 -19.02 3.53 9.33
CA PRO A 62 -19.73 4.03 8.17
C PRO A 62 -19.77 2.97 7.04
N SER A 63 -20.39 1.81 7.28
CA SER A 63 -20.41 0.67 6.35
C SER A 63 -21.01 1.01 4.99
N ALA A 64 -22.04 1.86 4.95
CA ALA A 64 -22.63 2.35 3.69
C ALA A 64 -21.65 3.20 2.87
N SER A 65 -20.81 4.01 3.52
CA SER A 65 -19.79 4.80 2.84
C SER A 65 -18.63 3.92 2.35
N ILE A 66 -18.23 2.92 3.15
CA ILE A 66 -17.23 1.92 2.75
C ILE A 66 -17.69 1.15 1.51
N SER A 67 -18.93 0.64 1.52
CA SER A 67 -19.49 -0.09 0.39
C SER A 67 -19.64 0.81 -0.84
N SER A 68 -20.17 2.03 -0.69
CA SER A 68 -20.31 2.98 -1.80
C SER A 68 -18.97 3.33 -2.45
N LEU A 69 -17.92 3.57 -1.65
CA LEU A 69 -16.59 3.89 -2.17
C LEU A 69 -15.96 2.68 -2.84
N SER A 70 -16.12 1.49 -2.27
CA SER A 70 -15.64 0.26 -2.90
C SER A 70 -16.32 -0.04 -4.22
N ASP A 71 -17.66 0.07 -4.29
CA ASP A 71 -18.40 -0.17 -5.52
C ASP A 71 -18.00 0.85 -6.60
N HIS A 72 -17.74 2.10 -6.20
CA HIS A 72 -17.24 3.14 -7.10
C HIS A 72 -15.86 2.81 -7.67
N LEU A 73 -14.90 2.44 -6.83
CA LEU A 73 -13.51 2.19 -7.25
C LEU A 73 -13.32 0.83 -7.95
N GLN A 74 -14.17 -0.17 -7.66
CA GLN A 74 -14.20 -1.42 -8.41
C GLN A 74 -14.81 -1.25 -9.80
N SER A 75 -15.85 -0.41 -9.93
CA SER A 75 -16.48 -0.12 -11.23
C SER A 75 -15.67 0.87 -12.08
N ASN A 76 -15.01 1.83 -11.44
CA ASN A 76 -14.19 2.85 -12.08
C ASN A 76 -12.82 2.90 -11.39
N PRO A 77 -11.85 2.10 -11.84
CA PRO A 77 -10.51 2.13 -11.25
C PRO A 77 -9.89 3.54 -11.39
N PRO A 78 -9.02 3.96 -10.46
CA PRO A 78 -8.36 5.26 -10.49
C PRO A 78 -7.70 5.52 -11.85
N SER A 79 -8.26 6.47 -12.60
CA SER A 79 -7.74 6.85 -13.92
C SER A 79 -7.19 8.26 -13.87
N PHE A 80 -5.89 8.38 -14.17
CA PHE A 80 -5.19 9.66 -14.16
C PHE A 80 -5.38 10.38 -15.50
N PRO A 81 -5.60 11.70 -15.53
CA PRO A 81 -5.56 12.45 -16.77
C PRO A 81 -4.10 12.59 -17.26
N CYS A 82 -3.81 12.11 -18.46
CA CYS A 82 -2.53 12.30 -19.15
C CYS A 82 -2.72 13.21 -20.37
N HIS A 83 -1.96 14.30 -20.45
CA HIS A 83 -1.96 15.13 -21.64
C HIS A 83 -0.65 14.93 -22.41
N PHE A 84 -0.75 14.34 -23.60
CA PHE A 84 0.38 14.17 -24.51
C PHE A 84 0.38 15.27 -25.55
N GLN A 85 1.55 15.86 -25.76
CA GLN A 85 1.73 16.97 -26.66
C GLN A 85 2.93 16.75 -27.56
N VAL A 86 2.73 16.91 -28.87
CA VAL A 86 3.82 16.89 -29.85
C VAL A 86 3.99 18.29 -30.40
N ILE A 87 5.22 18.81 -30.39
CA ILE A 87 5.53 20.17 -30.83
C ILE A 87 6.55 20.08 -31.97
N PHE A 88 6.12 20.42 -33.17
CA PHE A 88 7.01 20.59 -34.32
C PHE A 88 7.53 22.01 -34.33
N LEU A 89 8.83 22.18 -34.14
CA LEU A 89 9.49 23.47 -34.22
C LEU A 89 10.03 23.66 -35.63
N SER A 90 9.54 24.69 -36.32
CA SER A 90 9.82 24.96 -37.73
C SER A 90 11.30 24.98 -38.11
N PRO A 91 11.63 24.69 -39.40
CA PRO A 91 10.70 24.60 -40.52
C PRO A 91 10.19 23.16 -40.76
N PHE A 92 8.89 22.92 -40.56
CA PHE A 92 8.25 21.66 -40.92
C PHE A 92 7.02 21.87 -41.80
N LYS A 93 6.82 20.96 -42.78
CA LYS A 93 5.53 20.83 -43.47
C LYS A 93 4.50 20.28 -42.49
N GLN A 94 3.25 20.67 -42.70
CA GLN A 94 2.14 20.23 -41.86
C GLN A 94 2.04 18.70 -41.90
N PRO A 95 2.03 18.01 -40.74
CA PRO A 95 1.75 16.58 -40.69
C PRO A 95 0.30 16.32 -41.14
N ASP A 96 0.04 15.11 -41.63
CA ASP A 96 -1.30 14.70 -42.07
C ASP A 96 -2.31 14.79 -40.92
N SER A 97 -3.58 15.09 -41.23
CA SER A 97 -4.66 15.22 -40.24
C SER A 97 -4.98 13.92 -39.48
N SER A 98 -4.33 12.80 -39.81
CA SER A 98 -4.42 11.51 -39.14
C SER A 98 -3.23 11.25 -38.19
N PHE A 99 -2.29 12.19 -38.07
CA PHE A 99 -1.05 12.00 -37.32
C PHE A 99 -1.31 11.84 -35.82
N SER A 100 -2.18 12.68 -35.25
CA SER A 100 -2.61 12.57 -33.85
C SER A 100 -3.30 11.23 -33.56
N LEU A 101 -4.13 10.74 -34.49
CA LEU A 101 -4.80 9.45 -34.40
C LEU A 101 -3.81 8.28 -34.45
N SER A 102 -2.82 8.32 -35.34
CA SER A 102 -1.78 7.28 -35.46
C SER A 102 -0.96 7.15 -34.16
N ILE A 103 -0.62 8.27 -33.52
CA ILE A 103 0.03 8.28 -32.20
C ILE A 103 -0.90 7.70 -31.14
N GLY A 104 -2.16 8.14 -31.12
CA GLY A 104 -3.17 7.65 -30.18
C GLY A 104 -3.40 6.14 -30.28
N GLU A 105 -3.49 5.57 -31.48
CA GLU A 105 -3.59 4.14 -31.71
C GLU A 105 -2.36 3.39 -31.16
N LYS A 106 -1.16 3.93 -31.37
CA LYS A 106 0.08 3.31 -30.87
C LYS A 106 0.16 3.32 -29.35
N ILE A 107 -0.19 4.45 -28.72
CA ILE A 107 -0.27 4.58 -27.27
C ILE A 107 -1.33 3.62 -26.72
N SER A 108 -2.51 3.55 -27.35
CA SER A 108 -3.60 2.65 -26.93
C SER A 108 -3.16 1.18 -26.97
N ALA A 109 -2.46 0.77 -28.03
CA ALA A 109 -1.97 -0.60 -28.17
C ALA A 109 -1.02 -0.98 -27.01
N GLN A 110 -0.24 -0.03 -26.52
CA GLN A 110 0.71 -0.24 -25.42
C GLN A 110 0.05 -0.16 -24.04
N LEU A 111 -0.90 0.75 -23.85
CA LEU A 111 -1.67 0.90 -22.61
C LEU A 111 -2.79 -0.15 -22.43
N SER A 112 -3.12 -0.93 -23.47
CA SER A 112 -4.20 -1.93 -23.46
C SER A 112 -4.02 -3.09 -22.47
N LYS A 113 -2.85 -3.20 -21.82
CA LYS A 113 -2.71 -4.01 -20.61
C LYS A 113 -3.37 -3.25 -19.47
N GLU A 114 -4.64 -3.53 -19.19
CA GLU A 114 -5.37 -3.01 -18.04
C GLU A 114 -4.57 -3.26 -16.76
N SER A 115 -3.91 -2.21 -16.28
CA SER A 115 -3.15 -2.21 -15.05
C SER A 115 -3.56 -1.00 -14.22
N CYS A 116 -3.69 -1.22 -12.92
CA CYS A 116 -3.85 -0.19 -11.91
C CYS A 116 -2.79 0.90 -12.14
N GLY A 117 -3.18 2.18 -12.28
CA GLY A 117 -2.25 3.29 -12.58
C GLY A 117 -2.20 3.76 -14.04
N ASN A 118 -2.91 3.09 -14.95
CA ASN A 118 -3.09 3.57 -16.33
C ASN A 118 -3.78 4.95 -16.36
N CYS A 119 -3.48 5.73 -17.39
CA CYS A 119 -4.06 7.05 -17.55
C CYS A 119 -5.02 7.13 -18.72
N LYS A 120 -6.11 7.89 -18.51
CA LYS A 120 -6.96 8.40 -19.58
C LYS A 120 -6.19 9.52 -20.26
N PHE A 121 -5.86 9.33 -21.53
CA PHE A 121 -4.98 10.24 -22.23
C PHE A 121 -5.66 11.02 -23.35
N THR A 122 -5.13 12.20 -23.62
CA THR A 122 -5.47 13.02 -24.80
C THR A 122 -4.18 13.32 -25.56
N VAL A 123 -4.22 13.30 -26.89
CA VAL A 123 -3.07 13.66 -27.74
C VAL A 123 -3.35 14.98 -28.44
N SER A 124 -2.39 15.89 -28.38
CA SER A 124 -2.39 17.15 -29.12
C SER A 124 -1.09 17.29 -29.92
N VAL A 125 -1.19 17.91 -31.08
CA VAL A 125 -0.09 18.15 -32.02
C VAL A 125 -0.10 19.63 -32.35
N THR A 126 1.04 20.28 -32.18
CA THR A 126 1.23 21.70 -32.46
C THR A 126 2.37 21.87 -33.45
N VAL A 127 2.13 22.64 -34.50
CA VAL A 127 3.17 23.06 -35.45
C VAL A 127 3.43 24.54 -35.20
N ASP A 128 4.60 24.87 -34.65
CA ASP A 128 5.00 26.23 -34.30
C ASP A 128 5.95 26.79 -35.36
N SER A 129 5.48 27.82 -36.08
CA SER A 129 6.26 28.54 -37.09
C SER A 129 6.91 29.82 -36.57
N GLY A 130 7.05 29.97 -35.26
CA GLY A 130 7.55 31.17 -34.60
C GLY A 130 6.43 32.18 -34.38
N SER A 131 5.96 32.86 -35.42
CA SER A 131 4.92 33.90 -35.28
C SER A 131 3.48 33.36 -35.23
N SER A 132 3.28 32.10 -35.57
CA SER A 132 1.95 31.47 -35.61
C SER A 132 2.06 29.97 -35.37
N CYS A 133 1.10 29.39 -34.66
CA CYS A 133 0.94 27.94 -34.58
C CYS A 133 -0.37 27.49 -35.18
N ARG A 134 -0.38 26.21 -35.51
CA ARG A 134 -1.59 25.45 -35.76
C ARG A 134 -1.64 24.30 -34.77
N HIS A 135 -2.82 24.07 -34.21
CA HIS A 135 -3.09 22.98 -33.28
C HIS A 135 -4.01 21.97 -33.94
N GLU A 136 -3.72 20.70 -33.70
CA GLU A 136 -4.55 19.55 -34.04
C GLU A 136 -4.67 18.70 -32.77
N GLY A 137 -5.88 18.35 -32.33
CA GLY A 137 -6.06 17.58 -31.12
C GLY A 137 -7.49 17.59 -30.60
N ASP A 138 -7.69 16.88 -29.50
CA ASP A 138 -9.00 16.73 -28.87
C ASP A 138 -9.49 18.06 -28.25
N ALA A 139 -10.80 18.33 -28.31
CA ALA A 139 -11.37 19.59 -27.85
C ALA A 139 -11.17 19.82 -26.33
N ASP A 140 -11.10 18.73 -25.56
CA ASP A 140 -10.84 18.73 -24.11
C ASP A 140 -9.41 19.20 -23.75
N SER A 141 -8.49 19.26 -24.73
CA SER A 141 -7.09 19.67 -24.51
C SER A 141 -6.83 21.16 -24.69
N ALA A 142 -7.85 21.97 -25.04
CA ALA A 142 -7.69 23.38 -25.41
C ALA A 142 -7.02 24.26 -24.34
N ALA A 143 -7.19 23.94 -23.05
CA ALA A 143 -6.60 24.69 -21.94
C ALA A 143 -5.10 24.39 -21.69
N CYS A 144 -4.57 23.29 -22.26
CA CYS A 144 -3.20 22.82 -22.04
C CYS A 144 -2.35 22.84 -23.33
N LEU A 145 -2.75 23.61 -24.33
CA LEU A 145 -2.02 23.74 -25.60
C LEU A 145 -0.77 24.62 -25.45
N TRP A 146 0.19 24.42 -26.36
CA TRP A 146 1.44 25.16 -26.41
C TRP A 146 1.23 26.55 -26.99
N GLU A 147 1.65 27.59 -26.28
CA GLU A 147 1.61 28.95 -26.80
C GLU A 147 2.76 29.24 -27.78
N CYS A 148 2.40 29.87 -28.90
CA CYS A 148 3.30 30.15 -30.02
C CYS A 148 4.47 31.06 -29.70
N GLY A 149 5.53 30.96 -30.50
CA GLY A 149 6.76 31.73 -30.32
C GLY A 149 7.99 30.87 -30.10
N GLY A 150 7.96 29.58 -30.42
CA GLY A 150 9.07 28.64 -30.29
C GLY A 150 10.20 28.84 -31.30
N GLY A 151 10.08 29.81 -32.22
CA GLY A 151 11.16 30.14 -33.17
C GLY A 151 12.45 30.56 -32.47
N GLU A 152 12.35 31.42 -31.44
CA GLU A 152 13.50 31.84 -30.62
C GLU A 152 14.12 30.67 -29.82
N LEU A 153 13.31 29.65 -29.49
CA LEU A 153 13.75 28.48 -28.76
C LEU A 153 14.70 27.61 -29.60
N VAL A 154 14.44 27.47 -30.90
CA VAL A 154 15.32 26.70 -31.82
C VAL A 154 16.70 27.34 -31.94
N ASP A 155 16.76 28.66 -32.02
CA ASP A 155 18.02 29.39 -32.04
C ASP A 155 18.73 29.31 -30.68
N ALA A 156 17.97 29.37 -29.58
CA ALA A 156 18.52 29.30 -28.23
C ALA A 156 19.15 27.95 -27.90
N ILE A 157 18.61 26.84 -28.41
CA ILE A 157 19.11 25.47 -28.17
C ILE A 157 20.21 25.04 -29.14
N ALA A 158 20.42 25.78 -30.23
CA ALA A 158 21.40 25.43 -31.26
C ALA A 158 22.83 25.41 -30.69
N GLY A 159 23.52 24.27 -30.82
CA GLY A 159 24.91 24.10 -30.41
C GLY A 159 25.14 23.92 -28.90
N ARG A 160 24.08 23.82 -28.10
CA ARG A 160 24.16 23.53 -26.66
C ARG A 160 24.26 22.03 -26.38
N ASP A 161 24.71 21.69 -25.17
CA ASP A 161 24.66 20.32 -24.69
C ASP A 161 23.23 19.90 -24.33
N ASP A 162 23.03 18.60 -24.14
CA ASP A 162 21.68 18.08 -23.86
C ASP A 162 21.14 18.50 -22.49
N GLN A 163 22.01 18.83 -21.52
CA GLN A 163 21.59 19.23 -20.17
C GLN A 163 21.05 20.66 -20.18
N GLU A 164 21.72 21.56 -20.89
CA GLU A 164 21.25 22.92 -21.13
C GLU A 164 19.96 22.95 -21.94
N ILE A 165 19.83 22.08 -22.96
CA ILE A 165 18.61 21.97 -23.77
C ILE A 165 17.42 21.56 -22.88
N ASP A 166 17.59 20.55 -22.03
CA ASP A 166 16.56 20.07 -21.10
C ASP A 166 16.03 21.18 -20.16
N GLU A 167 16.93 22.03 -19.65
CA GLU A 167 16.53 23.17 -18.80
C GLU A 167 15.80 24.26 -19.59
N LEU A 168 16.26 24.59 -20.79
CA LEU A 168 15.60 25.58 -21.66
C LEU A 168 14.20 25.12 -22.08
N LEU A 169 14.06 23.86 -22.45
CA LEU A 169 12.77 23.25 -22.78
C LEU A 169 11.85 23.24 -21.55
N GLN A 170 12.37 22.96 -20.36
CA GLN A 170 11.57 23.02 -19.12
C GLN A 170 11.04 24.43 -18.84
N SER A 171 11.88 25.46 -19.00
CA SER A 171 11.44 26.86 -18.86
C SER A 171 10.36 27.20 -19.88
N ALA A 172 10.57 26.82 -21.14
CA ALA A 172 9.64 27.11 -22.22
C ALA A 172 8.28 26.40 -22.01
N VAL A 173 8.27 25.13 -21.59
CA VAL A 173 7.03 24.42 -21.24
C VAL A 173 6.31 25.11 -20.09
N ASN A 174 7.01 25.48 -19.03
CA ASN A 174 6.38 26.14 -17.87
C ASN A 174 5.77 27.50 -18.21
N GLU A 175 6.42 28.29 -19.06
CA GLU A 175 5.92 29.59 -19.49
C GLU A 175 4.73 29.47 -20.45
N ARG A 176 4.77 28.48 -21.36
CA ARG A 176 3.88 28.42 -22.53
C ARG A 176 2.74 27.41 -22.43
N THR A 177 2.61 26.69 -21.31
CA THR A 177 1.49 25.74 -21.06
C THR A 177 0.56 26.18 -19.92
N GLY A 178 0.74 27.41 -19.43
CA GLY A 178 -0.18 28.07 -18.49
C GLY A 178 -0.51 27.23 -17.25
N VAL A 179 -1.81 27.00 -17.01
CA VAL A 179 -2.32 26.29 -15.82
C VAL A 179 -1.94 24.79 -15.82
N CYS A 180 -1.56 24.24 -16.98
CA CYS A 180 -1.18 22.84 -17.11
C CYS A 180 0.33 22.61 -16.98
N ALA A 181 1.10 23.65 -16.64
CA ALA A 181 2.53 23.55 -16.37
C ALA A 181 2.81 22.41 -15.39
N GLY A 182 3.66 21.47 -15.82
CA GLY A 182 4.02 20.29 -15.03
C GLY A 182 3.01 19.12 -15.08
N ARG A 183 1.97 19.17 -15.91
CA ARG A 183 0.98 18.07 -16.11
C ARG A 183 0.93 17.52 -17.54
N VAL A 184 1.72 18.11 -18.44
CA VAL A 184 1.79 17.74 -19.86
C VAL A 184 3.10 16.99 -20.11
N TYR A 185 3.03 15.95 -20.94
CA TYR A 185 4.20 15.26 -21.48
C TYR A 185 4.43 15.74 -22.91
N SER A 186 5.58 16.36 -23.16
CA SER A 186 5.85 17.03 -24.43
C SER A 186 6.96 16.33 -25.23
N VAL A 187 6.77 16.13 -26.53
CA VAL A 187 7.82 15.68 -27.45
C VAL A 187 8.09 16.77 -28.47
N PHE A 188 9.30 17.32 -28.44
CA PHE A 188 9.76 18.33 -29.40
C PHE A 188 10.38 17.66 -30.61
N VAL A 189 9.91 18.00 -31.80
CA VAL A 189 10.45 17.52 -33.07
C VAL A 189 11.15 18.68 -33.76
N MET A 190 12.43 18.48 -34.09
CA MET A 190 13.33 19.49 -34.64
C MET A 190 14.05 18.96 -35.87
N GLU A 191 14.33 19.82 -36.84
CA GLU A 191 15.08 19.44 -38.03
C GLU A 191 16.59 19.51 -37.75
N GLY A 192 17.35 18.52 -38.23
CA GLY A 192 18.80 18.55 -38.11
C GLY A 192 19.55 17.42 -38.81
N LYS A 193 20.87 17.53 -38.87
CA LYS A 193 21.73 16.67 -39.69
C LYS A 193 21.87 15.23 -39.19
N SER A 194 21.59 14.98 -37.90
CA SER A 194 21.81 13.68 -37.26
C SER A 194 20.58 13.27 -36.48
N GLU A 195 20.01 12.11 -36.85
CA GLU A 195 18.87 11.54 -36.14
C GLU A 195 19.26 11.12 -34.74
N ARG A 196 18.61 11.73 -33.74
CA ARG A 196 18.79 11.39 -32.34
C ARG A 196 17.52 11.68 -31.56
N VAL A 197 17.30 10.92 -30.50
CA VAL A 197 16.20 11.06 -29.56
C VAL A 197 16.80 11.16 -28.17
N VAL A 198 16.40 12.19 -27.43
CA VAL A 198 16.81 12.38 -26.05
C VAL A 198 15.58 12.45 -25.17
N VAL A 199 15.55 11.63 -24.14
CA VAL A 199 14.55 11.68 -23.07
C VAL A 199 15.13 12.51 -21.93
N GLY A 200 14.46 13.62 -21.63
CA GLY A 200 14.88 14.58 -20.61
C GLY A 200 14.70 14.08 -19.18
N LYS A 201 15.18 14.87 -18.21
CA LYS A 201 14.93 14.59 -16.78
C LYS A 201 13.54 15.04 -16.34
N TYR A 202 12.92 15.92 -17.12
CA TYR A 202 11.56 16.41 -16.91
C TYR A 202 10.54 15.69 -17.81
N ARG A 203 9.30 16.17 -17.84
CA ARG A 203 8.19 15.58 -18.63
C ARG A 203 8.28 15.91 -20.11
N HIS A 204 9.48 15.94 -20.67
CA HIS A 204 9.65 16.18 -22.08
C HIS A 204 10.82 15.40 -22.69
N ALA A 205 10.72 15.18 -23.98
CA ALA A 205 11.75 14.58 -24.81
C ALA A 205 11.88 15.40 -26.08
N TRP A 206 13.01 15.27 -26.77
CA TRP A 206 13.18 15.89 -28.07
C TRP A 206 13.84 14.94 -29.04
N MET A 207 13.46 15.06 -30.31
CA MET A 207 14.00 14.30 -31.40
C MET A 207 14.43 15.23 -32.53
N VAL A 208 15.61 14.94 -33.06
CA VAL A 208 16.14 15.59 -34.26
C VAL A 208 15.93 14.64 -35.42
N VAL A 209 15.28 15.11 -36.48
CA VAL A 209 15.01 14.36 -37.71
C VAL A 209 15.58 15.09 -38.91
N LYS A 210 16.03 14.35 -39.94
CA LYS A 210 16.61 14.96 -41.15
C LYS A 210 15.56 15.61 -42.04
N GLU A 211 14.52 14.87 -42.39
CA GLU A 211 13.37 15.32 -43.19
C GLU A 211 12.13 14.56 -42.70
N LEU A 212 10.95 15.17 -42.80
CA LEU A 212 9.68 14.57 -42.36
C LEU A 212 9.04 13.65 -43.42
N ASP A 213 9.85 13.01 -44.26
CA ASP A 213 9.37 12.23 -45.42
C ASP A 213 8.62 10.95 -45.03
N ASP A 214 8.86 10.42 -43.82
CA ASP A 214 8.17 9.25 -43.28
C ASP A 214 7.40 9.61 -41.99
N SER A 215 6.23 10.21 -42.17
CA SER A 215 5.31 10.58 -41.08
C SER A 215 4.91 9.37 -40.23
N THR A 216 4.90 8.16 -40.80
CA THR A 216 4.50 6.92 -40.11
C THR A 216 5.59 6.41 -39.17
N SER A 217 6.86 6.51 -39.57
CA SER A 217 7.98 6.16 -38.69
C SER A 217 8.11 7.13 -37.52
N VAL A 218 7.92 8.43 -37.76
CA VAL A 218 7.97 9.46 -36.70
C VAL A 218 6.81 9.29 -35.72
N SER A 219 5.57 9.08 -36.20
CA SER A 219 4.42 8.85 -35.32
C SER A 219 4.59 7.59 -34.47
N SER A 220 5.13 6.51 -35.06
CA SER A 220 5.43 5.26 -34.35
C SER A 220 6.47 5.46 -33.26
N MET A 221 7.56 6.20 -33.54
CA MET A 221 8.60 6.50 -32.56
C MET A 221 8.07 7.35 -31.40
N ILE A 222 7.26 8.37 -31.70
CA ILE A 222 6.60 9.21 -30.69
C ILE A 222 5.62 8.39 -29.84
N GLY A 223 4.84 7.51 -30.48
CA GLY A 223 3.95 6.57 -29.78
C GLY A 223 4.72 5.68 -28.81
N THR A 224 5.87 5.13 -29.22
CA THR A 224 6.79 4.40 -28.34
C THR A 224 7.36 5.27 -27.22
N LEU A 225 7.71 6.54 -27.49
CA LEU A 225 8.20 7.46 -26.46
C LEU A 225 7.16 7.66 -25.34
N PHE A 226 5.91 7.93 -25.72
CA PHE A 226 4.84 8.12 -24.76
C PHE A 226 4.45 6.82 -24.06
N GLY A 227 4.20 5.74 -24.82
CA GLY A 227 3.69 4.49 -24.26
C GLY A 227 4.74 3.68 -23.49
N ASP A 228 5.92 3.43 -24.07
CA ASP A 228 6.93 2.57 -23.43
C ASP A 228 7.75 3.30 -22.37
N TYR A 229 8.15 4.56 -22.62
CA TYR A 229 9.01 5.29 -21.69
C TYR A 229 8.23 6.12 -20.68
N PHE A 230 7.47 7.14 -21.10
CA PHE A 230 6.78 7.99 -20.14
C PHE A 230 5.70 7.25 -19.35
N MET A 231 4.95 6.35 -19.99
CA MET A 231 3.86 5.63 -19.33
C MET A 231 4.26 4.25 -18.82
N GLY A 232 5.11 3.53 -19.54
CA GLY A 232 5.54 2.20 -19.15
C GLY A 232 6.70 2.21 -18.16
N GLY A 233 7.68 3.11 -18.33
CA GLY A 233 8.89 3.25 -17.51
C GLY A 233 9.61 1.95 -17.17
N GLY A 234 9.41 0.91 -17.99
CA GLY A 234 9.68 -0.50 -17.70
C GLY A 234 9.32 -0.94 -16.29
N PHE A 235 8.20 -0.48 -15.74
CA PHE A 235 7.67 -1.00 -14.50
C PHE A 235 7.44 -2.50 -14.65
N GLY A 236 8.11 -3.30 -13.82
CA GLY A 236 7.96 -4.76 -13.86
C GLY A 236 6.55 -5.17 -13.47
N THR A 237 6.04 -6.27 -14.05
CA THR A 237 4.85 -6.95 -13.54
C THR A 237 5.22 -7.68 -12.25
N GLY A 238 5.43 -6.93 -11.17
CA GLY A 238 5.82 -7.42 -9.86
C GLY A 238 5.02 -6.70 -8.80
N GLU A 239 4.38 -7.47 -7.92
CA GLU A 239 3.33 -7.03 -7.00
C GLU A 239 3.85 -6.34 -5.72
N TYR A 240 5.12 -5.94 -5.67
CA TYR A 240 5.75 -5.63 -4.39
C TYR A 240 6.57 -4.37 -4.48
N ILE A 241 5.95 -3.24 -4.13
CA ILE A 241 6.68 -2.01 -3.85
C ILE A 241 7.05 -2.02 -2.36
N PRO A 242 8.31 -1.75 -1.97
CA PRO A 242 8.81 -2.04 -0.63
C PRO A 242 8.39 -0.98 0.41
N VAL A 243 7.10 -0.68 0.49
CA VAL A 243 6.53 0.27 1.46
C VAL A 243 5.70 -0.48 2.49
N GLY A 244 5.92 -0.18 3.78
CA GLY A 244 5.15 -0.73 4.89
C GLY A 244 3.66 -0.42 4.80
N SER A 245 2.83 -1.20 5.48
CA SER A 245 1.39 -0.92 5.55
C SER A 245 1.09 0.40 6.26
N ASP A 246 2.01 0.83 7.13
CA ASP A 246 2.04 2.12 7.82
C ASP A 246 2.57 3.28 6.94
N GLY A 247 2.98 3.00 5.71
CA GLY A 247 3.57 3.99 4.80
C GLY A 247 5.04 4.31 5.09
N ASN A 248 5.68 3.62 6.04
CA ASN A 248 7.07 3.89 6.43
C ASN A 248 8.06 2.94 5.73
N VAL A 249 9.23 3.47 5.41
CA VAL A 249 10.39 2.73 4.90
C VAL A 249 11.63 3.14 5.67
N VAL A 250 12.45 2.16 6.05
CA VAL A 250 13.75 2.37 6.68
C VAL A 250 14.83 1.94 5.70
N LEU A 251 15.69 2.86 5.29
CA LEU A 251 16.88 2.55 4.51
C LEU A 251 18.06 2.39 5.49
N SER A 252 18.54 1.16 5.65
CA SER A 252 19.63 0.83 6.55
C SER A 252 20.91 0.62 5.76
N PHE A 253 21.85 1.55 5.87
CA PHE A 253 23.17 1.48 5.24
C PHE A 253 24.17 0.86 6.21
N SER A 254 24.83 -0.23 5.82
CA SER A 254 25.74 -0.98 6.69
C SER A 254 27.08 -1.25 6.01
N LEU A 255 28.18 -0.82 6.64
CA LEU A 255 29.53 -1.19 6.23
C LEU A 255 29.95 -2.45 7.01
N LEU A 256 30.17 -3.55 6.31
CA LEU A 256 30.52 -4.85 6.90
C LEU A 256 32.00 -5.14 6.70
N ASN A 257 32.72 -5.24 7.81
CA ASN A 257 34.09 -5.74 7.83
C ASN A 257 34.06 -7.25 8.12
N SER A 258 34.42 -8.06 7.13
CA SER A 258 34.43 -9.52 7.25
C SER A 258 35.35 -10.02 8.37
N ASN A 259 36.61 -9.60 8.36
CA ASN A 259 37.59 -9.94 9.39
C ASN A 259 38.38 -8.69 9.85
N PRO A 260 38.03 -8.13 11.03
CA PRO A 260 38.72 -6.98 11.61
C PRO A 260 40.22 -7.20 11.91
N SER A 261 40.68 -8.47 11.95
CA SER A 261 42.09 -8.78 12.16
C SER A 261 42.96 -8.44 10.96
N ASP A 262 42.36 -8.43 9.76
CA ASP A 262 43.04 -8.15 8.50
C ASP A 262 43.11 -6.64 8.25
N TRP A 263 41.96 -5.98 8.36
CA TRP A 263 41.80 -4.54 8.28
C TRP A 263 40.47 -4.11 8.90
N ILE A 264 40.42 -2.83 9.29
CA ILE A 264 39.22 -2.22 9.88
C ILE A 264 38.91 -0.94 9.12
N TYR A 265 37.81 -0.95 8.38
CA TYR A 265 37.31 0.23 7.67
C TYR A 265 36.13 0.86 8.38
N ASP A 266 36.12 2.19 8.36
CA ASP A 266 35.03 3.06 8.79
C ASP A 266 34.59 3.97 7.63
N TRP A 267 33.48 4.68 7.77
CA TRP A 267 32.97 5.60 6.74
C TRP A 267 32.36 6.87 7.35
N ASP A 268 32.55 8.00 6.65
CA ASP A 268 31.81 9.23 6.96
C ASP A 268 30.53 9.28 6.11
N PHE A 269 29.57 8.42 6.49
CA PHE A 269 28.29 8.34 5.78
C PHE A 269 27.48 9.63 5.93
N GLN A 270 27.59 10.31 7.07
CA GLN A 270 26.82 11.52 7.35
C GLN A 270 27.13 12.63 6.33
N ARG A 271 28.41 12.85 6.02
CA ARG A 271 28.81 13.93 5.11
C ARG A 271 28.51 13.63 3.65
N THR A 272 28.85 12.43 3.19
CA THR A 272 28.79 12.08 1.76
C THR A 272 27.51 11.34 1.40
N GLY A 273 27.10 10.37 2.22
CA GLY A 273 25.90 9.57 2.00
C GLY A 273 24.62 10.39 2.11
N GLU A 274 24.43 11.13 3.20
CA GLU A 274 23.21 11.94 3.39
C GLU A 274 23.10 13.08 2.38
N GLY A 275 24.23 13.69 2.01
CA GLY A 275 24.28 14.76 1.01
C GLY A 275 23.79 14.30 -0.37
N LEU A 276 24.21 13.10 -0.81
CA LEU A 276 23.80 12.53 -2.09
C LEU A 276 22.40 11.92 -2.07
N LEU A 277 21.99 11.31 -0.96
CA LEU A 277 20.69 10.66 -0.84
C LEU A 277 19.56 11.64 -0.49
N GLY A 278 19.86 12.80 0.12
CA GLY A 278 18.86 13.80 0.50
C GLY A 278 17.88 14.18 -0.63
N PRO A 279 18.37 14.57 -1.82
CA PRO A 279 17.51 14.86 -2.98
C PRO A 279 16.63 13.68 -3.42
N VAL A 280 17.12 12.45 -3.24
CA VAL A 280 16.40 11.21 -3.58
C VAL A 280 15.25 10.99 -2.59
N LEU A 281 15.53 11.18 -1.29
CA LEU A 281 14.52 11.05 -0.23
C LEU A 281 13.41 12.11 -0.38
N GLU A 282 13.77 13.34 -0.73
CA GLU A 282 12.80 14.41 -0.99
C GLU A 282 11.88 14.06 -2.19
N ALA A 283 12.45 13.50 -3.26
CA ALA A 283 11.68 13.07 -4.43
C ALA A 283 10.71 11.93 -4.12
N LEU A 284 11.08 11.01 -3.23
CA LEU A 284 10.26 9.86 -2.82
C LEU A 284 9.33 10.13 -1.64
N ALA A 285 9.40 11.30 -0.99
CA ALA A 285 8.56 11.64 0.15
C ALA A 285 7.03 11.49 -0.10
N PRO A 286 6.49 11.75 -1.31
CA PRO A 286 5.08 11.49 -1.60
C PRO A 286 4.71 9.99 -1.70
N VAL A 287 5.69 9.09 -1.79
CA VAL A 287 5.53 7.63 -1.95
C VAL A 287 5.66 6.88 -0.63
N ALA A 288 6.55 7.34 0.26
CA ALA A 288 6.76 6.76 1.56
C ALA A 288 7.38 7.76 2.52
N ASN A 289 7.13 7.57 3.81
CA ASN A 289 7.90 8.24 4.86
C ASN A 289 9.20 7.47 5.07
N ILE A 290 10.28 7.99 4.49
CA ILE A 290 11.58 7.31 4.45
C ILE A 290 12.47 7.83 5.59
N THR A 291 12.96 6.91 6.40
CA THR A 291 13.98 7.16 7.42
C THR A 291 15.27 6.46 7.01
N MET A 292 16.40 7.05 7.39
CA MET A 292 17.73 6.55 7.02
C MET A 292 18.53 6.27 8.28
N GLU A 293 19.18 5.10 8.30
CA GLU A 293 20.04 4.65 9.38
C GLU A 293 21.38 4.21 8.77
N SER A 294 22.47 4.45 9.49
CA SER A 294 23.80 4.01 9.07
C SER A 294 24.54 3.33 10.21
N GLN A 295 25.25 2.23 9.92
CA GLN A 295 26.04 1.50 10.91
C GLN A 295 27.30 0.89 10.31
N VAL A 296 28.25 0.54 11.17
CA VAL A 296 29.46 -0.22 10.83
C VAL A 296 29.49 -1.47 11.68
N LEU A 297 29.62 -2.62 11.04
CA LEU A 297 29.70 -3.91 11.71
C LEU A 297 31.04 -4.57 11.45
N TYR A 298 31.44 -5.34 12.45
CA TYR A 298 32.71 -6.05 12.52
C TYR A 298 32.44 -7.54 12.70
N HIS A 299 33.34 -8.39 12.22
CA HIS A 299 33.17 -9.85 12.26
C HIS A 299 31.91 -10.31 11.50
N ALA A 300 31.72 -9.78 10.28
CA ALA A 300 30.57 -10.07 9.44
C ALA A 300 30.98 -10.89 8.20
N PRO A 301 31.39 -12.16 8.34
CA PRO A 301 31.78 -12.99 7.19
C PRO A 301 30.56 -13.37 6.35
N LYS A 302 30.74 -13.50 5.03
CA LYS A 302 29.72 -14.04 4.13
C LYS A 302 29.52 -15.55 4.34
N SER A 303 28.32 -16.07 4.04
CA SER A 303 28.08 -17.54 4.06
C SER A 303 28.39 -18.23 2.74
N SER A 304 28.44 -17.51 1.61
CA SER A 304 28.66 -18.11 0.30
C SER A 304 30.12 -18.46 0.07
N ILE A 305 30.34 -19.48 -0.76
CA ILE A 305 31.68 -19.95 -1.12
C ILE A 305 32.19 -19.12 -2.30
N SER A 306 33.42 -18.66 -2.20
CA SER A 306 34.18 -18.08 -3.32
C SER A 306 35.29 -19.03 -3.76
N PHE A 307 35.60 -19.03 -5.05
CA PHE A 307 36.70 -19.81 -5.61
C PHE A 307 37.74 -18.90 -6.25
N TRP A 308 39.00 -19.32 -6.21
CA TRP A 308 40.10 -18.60 -6.84
C TRP A 308 40.08 -18.84 -8.36
N ASP A 309 40.16 -17.75 -9.14
CA ASP A 309 40.37 -17.80 -10.59
C ASP A 309 41.80 -17.38 -10.93
N GLU A 310 42.61 -18.32 -11.40
CA GLU A 310 44.02 -18.10 -11.75
C GLU A 310 44.22 -17.07 -12.86
N LYS A 311 43.27 -16.90 -13.77
CA LYS A 311 43.41 -15.95 -14.89
C LYS A 311 43.20 -14.50 -14.45
N LEU A 312 42.34 -14.33 -13.46
CA LEU A 312 41.94 -13.02 -12.94
C LEU A 312 42.74 -12.63 -11.70
N GLU A 313 43.51 -13.58 -11.14
CA GLU A 313 44.21 -13.46 -9.86
C GLU A 313 43.28 -12.92 -8.75
N ALA A 314 42.05 -13.45 -8.71
CA ALA A 314 40.99 -12.97 -7.84
C ALA A 314 40.04 -14.07 -7.39
N TYR A 315 39.39 -13.84 -6.25
CA TYR A 315 38.26 -14.65 -5.78
C TYR A 315 36.98 -14.24 -6.49
N VAL A 316 36.19 -15.25 -6.88
CA VAL A 316 34.96 -15.06 -7.62
C VAL A 316 33.80 -15.74 -6.93
N VAL A 317 32.67 -15.04 -6.89
CA VAL A 317 31.36 -15.56 -6.49
C VAL A 317 30.46 -15.59 -7.73
N ASN A 318 29.85 -16.73 -8.00
CA ASN A 318 28.92 -16.84 -9.12
C ASN A 318 27.57 -16.24 -8.73
N THR A 319 26.85 -15.70 -9.73
CA THR A 319 25.49 -15.16 -9.54
C THR A 319 24.52 -16.14 -8.86
N ARG A 320 24.69 -17.45 -9.09
CA ARG A 320 23.86 -18.52 -8.50
C ARG A 320 24.03 -18.66 -6.99
N ASP A 321 25.17 -18.23 -6.46
CA ASP A 321 25.54 -18.36 -5.05
C ASP A 321 25.25 -17.07 -4.25
N LEU A 322 24.87 -15.98 -4.94
CA LEU A 322 24.54 -14.69 -4.33
C LEU A 322 23.35 -14.73 -3.35
N PRO A 323 22.30 -15.54 -3.54
CA PRO A 323 21.24 -15.68 -2.53
C PRO A 323 21.77 -16.16 -1.17
N PHE A 324 22.88 -16.91 -1.16
CA PHE A 324 23.55 -17.39 0.06
C PHE A 324 24.65 -16.45 0.56
N PHE A 325 24.89 -15.33 -0.13
CA PHE A 325 25.89 -14.35 0.29
C PHE A 325 25.46 -13.66 1.57
N VAL A 326 24.16 -13.35 1.69
CA VAL A 326 23.57 -12.67 2.84
C VAL A 326 23.47 -13.61 4.04
N ASN A 327 24.25 -13.34 5.09
CA ASN A 327 24.22 -14.10 6.33
C ASN A 327 23.31 -13.43 7.39
N SER A 328 22.00 -13.58 7.25
CA SER A 328 21.03 -12.96 8.19
C SER A 328 21.20 -13.42 9.65
N ASN A 329 21.79 -14.60 9.89
CA ASN A 329 21.99 -15.13 11.25
C ASN A 329 23.21 -14.51 11.95
N GLU A 330 24.27 -14.16 11.21
CA GLU A 330 25.51 -13.65 11.80
C GLU A 330 25.66 -12.13 11.66
N TRP A 331 25.05 -11.52 10.64
CA TRP A 331 25.23 -10.08 10.39
C TRP A 331 24.47 -9.17 11.34
N HIS A 332 23.61 -9.69 12.24
CA HIS A 332 22.91 -8.95 13.30
C HIS A 332 22.54 -7.50 12.91
N LEU A 333 21.91 -7.35 11.75
CA LEU A 333 21.56 -6.06 11.18
C LEU A 333 20.37 -5.49 11.95
N ASP A 334 20.66 -4.87 13.08
CA ASP A 334 19.67 -4.22 13.94
C ASP A 334 19.20 -2.91 13.30
N THR A 335 17.90 -2.64 13.39
CA THR A 335 17.28 -1.39 12.89
C THR A 335 16.31 -0.87 13.94
N SER A 336 16.32 0.44 14.18
CA SER A 336 15.69 1.00 15.38
C SER A 336 14.16 1.01 15.32
N LEU A 337 13.59 1.03 14.11
CA LEU A 337 12.15 1.18 13.85
C LEU A 337 11.43 -0.12 13.47
N SER A 338 12.16 -1.20 13.16
CA SER A 338 11.57 -2.47 12.68
C SER A 338 10.91 -3.32 13.78
N ALA A 339 11.04 -2.92 15.05
CA ALA A 339 10.47 -3.62 16.20
C ALA A 339 8.93 -3.76 16.16
N SER A 340 8.23 -2.93 15.37
CA SER A 340 6.77 -3.01 15.19
C SER A 340 6.31 -4.03 14.14
N GLY A 341 7.21 -4.48 13.26
CA GLY A 341 6.91 -5.41 12.15
C GLY A 341 6.04 -4.86 11.01
N ARG A 342 5.60 -3.59 11.07
CA ARG A 342 4.73 -2.96 10.05
C ARG A 342 5.52 -2.20 8.97
N SER A 343 6.58 -1.51 9.39
CA SER A 343 7.46 -0.77 8.48
C SER A 343 8.34 -1.71 7.66
N LYS A 344 8.67 -1.34 6.42
CA LYS A 344 9.60 -2.10 5.58
C LYS A 344 11.02 -1.59 5.73
N VAL A 345 11.97 -2.51 5.83
CA VAL A 345 13.41 -2.22 5.91
C VAL A 345 14.07 -2.66 4.62
N LEU A 346 14.85 -1.76 4.01
CA LEU A 346 15.73 -2.07 2.89
C LEU A 346 17.18 -1.93 3.35
N GLN A 347 17.96 -2.99 3.17
CA GLN A 347 19.34 -3.10 3.65
C GLN A 347 20.31 -2.85 2.50
N PHE A 348 21.12 -1.80 2.61
CA PHE A 348 22.17 -1.46 1.66
C PHE A 348 23.53 -1.71 2.30
N VAL A 349 24.20 -2.75 1.83
CA VAL A 349 25.41 -3.27 2.46
C VAL A 349 26.62 -2.98 1.60
N VAL A 350 27.65 -2.38 2.20
CA VAL A 350 29.00 -2.36 1.64
C VAL A 350 29.79 -3.47 2.31
N TYR A 351 30.13 -4.51 1.55
CA TYR A 351 30.88 -5.65 2.06
C TYR A 351 32.37 -5.50 1.77
N VAL A 352 33.18 -5.54 2.82
CA VAL A 352 34.64 -5.57 2.74
C VAL A 352 35.11 -7.01 2.98
N PRO A 353 35.74 -7.68 1.99
CA PRO A 353 36.21 -9.05 2.13
C PRO A 353 37.35 -9.17 3.15
N SER A 354 37.65 -10.40 3.58
CA SER A 354 38.85 -10.71 4.37
C SER A 354 40.09 -10.73 3.47
N ALA A 355 41.28 -10.65 4.04
CA ALA A 355 42.53 -10.74 3.26
C ALA A 355 42.69 -12.07 2.53
N SER A 356 42.13 -13.14 3.08
CA SER A 356 42.17 -14.47 2.45
C SER A 356 41.27 -14.59 1.22
N GLU A 357 40.28 -13.71 1.04
CA GLU A 357 39.31 -13.76 -0.06
C GLU A 357 39.36 -12.51 -0.94
N CYS A 358 40.45 -11.74 -0.90
CA CYS A 358 40.58 -10.50 -1.65
C CYS A 358 41.59 -10.58 -2.80
N PRO A 359 41.34 -9.95 -3.97
CA PRO A 359 40.12 -9.22 -4.36
C PRO A 359 38.93 -10.16 -4.65
N LEU A 360 37.72 -9.72 -4.27
CA LEU A 360 36.47 -10.47 -4.44
C LEU A 360 35.59 -9.83 -5.52
N TYR A 361 35.18 -10.64 -6.50
CA TYR A 361 34.35 -10.18 -7.61
C TYR A 361 33.14 -11.07 -7.91
N ILE A 362 32.11 -10.47 -8.49
CA ILE A 362 30.90 -11.17 -8.93
C ILE A 362 31.01 -11.52 -10.41
N ARG A 363 30.74 -12.79 -10.75
CA ARG A 363 30.60 -13.29 -12.12
C ARG A 363 29.14 -13.40 -12.52
N THR A 364 28.80 -12.80 -13.65
CA THR A 364 27.45 -12.82 -14.22
C THR A 364 27.12 -14.20 -14.80
N PRO A 365 25.83 -14.51 -15.06
CA PRO A 365 25.43 -15.78 -15.69
C PRO A 365 26.09 -16.03 -17.05
N GLU A 366 26.45 -14.98 -17.77
CA GLU A 366 27.11 -15.00 -19.09
C GLU A 366 28.62 -15.31 -18.97
N GLY A 367 29.15 -15.39 -17.75
CA GLY A 367 30.56 -15.63 -17.48
C GLY A 367 31.43 -14.37 -17.48
N GLU A 368 30.83 -13.21 -17.71
CA GLU A 368 31.51 -11.92 -17.63
C GLU A 368 31.61 -11.40 -16.18
N MET A 369 32.46 -10.41 -15.97
CA MET A 369 32.61 -9.76 -14.67
C MET A 369 31.55 -8.68 -14.50
N SER A 370 30.95 -8.61 -13.31
CA SER A 370 30.02 -7.54 -12.98
C SER A 370 30.72 -6.18 -13.03
N LYS A 371 30.15 -5.24 -13.79
CA LYS A 371 30.71 -3.89 -13.96
C LYS A 371 30.69 -3.08 -12.67
N THR A 372 29.68 -3.30 -11.83
CA THR A 372 29.46 -2.55 -10.58
C THR A 372 29.90 -3.33 -9.33
N ASN A 373 30.28 -4.61 -9.48
CA ASN A 373 30.57 -5.52 -8.38
C ASN A 373 29.50 -5.53 -7.26
N ALA A 374 28.23 -5.38 -7.67
CA ALA A 374 27.10 -5.28 -6.76
C ALA A 374 25.90 -6.11 -7.26
N PHE A 375 25.01 -6.48 -6.35
CA PHE A 375 23.79 -7.22 -6.65
C PHE A 375 22.63 -6.83 -5.73
N ILE A 376 21.41 -7.16 -6.14
CA ILE A 376 20.17 -6.90 -5.39
C ILE A 376 19.60 -8.22 -4.91
N SER A 377 19.10 -8.23 -3.68
CA SER A 377 18.20 -9.26 -3.18
C SER A 377 16.79 -8.67 -3.09
N PRO A 378 15.84 -9.12 -3.94
CA PRO A 378 14.48 -8.57 -3.95
C PRO A 378 13.86 -8.56 -2.56
N MET A 379 13.16 -7.47 -2.20
CA MET A 379 12.52 -7.24 -0.89
C MET A 379 13.46 -7.13 0.32
N TRP A 380 14.75 -7.42 0.17
CA TRP A 380 15.74 -7.31 1.25
C TRP A 380 16.60 -6.06 1.09
N GLY A 381 17.08 -5.77 -0.12
CA GLY A 381 17.92 -4.62 -0.40
C GLY A 381 19.05 -4.93 -1.39
N GLY A 382 20.22 -4.32 -1.19
CA GLY A 382 21.34 -4.41 -2.11
C GLY A 382 22.68 -4.56 -1.42
N VAL A 383 23.62 -5.21 -2.09
CA VAL A 383 24.98 -5.43 -1.61
C VAL A 383 25.97 -4.95 -2.66
N ALA A 384 26.95 -4.15 -2.25
CA ALA A 384 28.10 -3.74 -3.05
C ALA A 384 29.37 -4.31 -2.40
N ILE A 385 30.18 -5.02 -3.18
CA ILE A 385 31.46 -5.55 -2.71
C ILE A 385 32.54 -4.53 -3.03
N TRP A 386 33.13 -3.96 -1.99
CA TRP A 386 34.23 -3.02 -2.11
C TRP A 386 35.55 -3.70 -1.79
N ASN A 387 36.49 -3.66 -2.73
CA ASN A 387 37.84 -4.19 -2.56
C ASN A 387 38.79 -3.02 -2.22
N PRO A 388 39.33 -2.96 -1.00
CA PRO A 388 40.20 -1.86 -0.60
C PRO A 388 41.47 -1.67 -1.45
N PRO A 389 42.01 -0.45 -1.54
CA PRO A 389 43.29 -0.21 -2.20
C PRO A 389 44.41 -0.90 -1.41
N GLY A 390 45.07 -1.88 -2.03
CA GLY A 390 46.05 -2.73 -1.34
C GLY A 390 45.50 -4.08 -0.89
N CYS A 391 44.30 -4.47 -1.33
CA CYS A 391 43.68 -5.77 -1.03
C CYS A 391 44.14 -6.90 -1.98
N SER A 392 45.44 -6.92 -2.33
CA SER A 392 46.06 -7.93 -3.20
C SER A 392 47.02 -8.79 -2.38
N MET A 393 47.15 -10.08 -2.70
CA MET A 393 47.98 -11.06 -1.98
C MET A 393 49.45 -10.65 -1.71
N GLN A 394 49.96 -9.59 -2.32
CA GLN A 394 51.35 -9.11 -2.24
C GLN A 394 51.59 -7.99 -1.21
N SER A 395 50.55 -7.40 -0.63
CA SER A 395 50.63 -6.31 0.35
C SER A 395 50.66 -6.86 1.78
N GLN A 396 51.81 -7.38 2.21
CA GLN A 396 52.06 -7.65 3.64
C GLN A 396 52.31 -6.35 4.43
N GLY A 397 51.33 -5.44 4.40
CA GLY A 397 51.30 -4.26 5.24
C GLY A 397 50.60 -4.55 6.56
N ILE A 398 51.22 -4.20 7.67
CA ILE A 398 50.58 -4.20 8.99
C ILE A 398 49.54 -3.07 9.01
N HIS A 399 48.30 -3.37 8.64
CA HIS A 399 47.18 -2.42 8.67
C HIS A 399 46.56 -2.38 10.08
N SER A 400 47.30 -1.80 11.04
CA SER A 400 46.82 -1.62 12.41
C SER A 400 46.07 -0.29 12.64
N ALA A 401 45.90 0.53 11.60
CA ALA A 401 45.12 1.76 11.66
C ALA A 401 43.70 1.51 11.14
N ARG A 402 42.70 2.09 11.81
CA ARG A 402 41.35 2.20 11.25
C ARG A 402 41.43 3.12 10.04
N ASP A 403 41.22 2.58 8.85
CA ASP A 403 41.21 3.33 7.61
C ASP A 403 39.77 3.79 7.31
N VAL A 404 39.62 4.95 6.68
CA VAL A 404 38.31 5.48 6.31
C VAL A 404 38.10 5.28 4.82
N LEU A 405 36.92 4.77 4.45
CA LEU A 405 36.49 4.65 3.05
C LEU A 405 36.63 6.01 2.35
N PRO A 406 37.42 6.12 1.26
CA PRO A 406 37.61 7.38 0.57
C PRO A 406 36.27 7.94 0.05
N PRO A 407 36.01 9.26 0.17
CA PRO A 407 34.75 9.85 -0.26
C PRO A 407 34.38 9.55 -1.72
N GLN A 408 35.36 9.55 -2.63
CA GLN A 408 35.14 9.26 -4.06
C GLN A 408 34.68 7.82 -4.32
N GLU A 409 35.14 6.86 -3.51
CA GLU A 409 34.68 5.47 -3.60
C GLU A 409 33.29 5.32 -2.98
N LEU A 410 33.03 6.03 -1.88
CA LEU A 410 31.69 6.10 -1.29
C LEU A 410 30.67 6.70 -2.26
N GLU A 411 31.00 7.80 -2.97
CA GLU A 411 30.14 8.40 -3.99
C GLU A 411 29.71 7.38 -5.06
N LYS A 412 30.67 6.64 -5.63
CA LYS A 412 30.39 5.56 -6.61
C LYS A 412 29.49 4.47 -6.04
N ILE A 413 29.70 4.09 -4.78
CA ILE A 413 28.88 3.09 -4.10
C ILE A 413 27.45 3.62 -3.89
N ILE A 414 27.29 4.89 -3.51
CA ILE A 414 25.98 5.51 -3.36
C ILE A 414 25.26 5.59 -4.71
N GLU A 415 25.95 5.91 -5.81
CA GLU A 415 25.36 5.86 -7.17
C GLU A 415 24.84 4.45 -7.51
N ILE A 416 25.60 3.41 -7.17
CA ILE A 416 25.14 2.01 -7.31
C ILE A 416 23.88 1.79 -6.47
N PHE A 417 23.86 2.23 -5.21
CA PHE A 417 22.69 2.09 -4.33
C PHE A 417 21.47 2.85 -4.83
N ILE A 418 21.63 4.03 -5.42
CA ILE A 418 20.53 4.76 -6.09
C ILE A 418 19.98 3.93 -7.27
N GLY A 419 20.88 3.33 -8.07
CA GLY A 419 20.48 2.40 -9.14
C GLY A 419 19.71 1.19 -8.60
N GLN A 420 20.16 0.61 -7.48
CA GLN A 420 19.47 -0.50 -6.83
C GLN A 420 18.13 -0.10 -6.22
N LEU A 421 18.04 1.10 -5.64
CA LEU A 421 16.80 1.67 -5.11
C LEU A 421 15.77 1.82 -6.22
N ARG A 422 16.16 2.37 -7.39
CA ARG A 422 15.28 2.48 -8.57
C ARG A 422 14.71 1.11 -8.97
N LEU A 423 15.55 0.07 -9.00
CA LEU A 423 15.14 -1.30 -9.32
C LEU A 423 14.18 -1.89 -8.26
N LEU A 424 14.46 -1.65 -6.97
CA LEU A 424 13.60 -2.11 -5.86
C LEU A 424 12.23 -1.43 -5.85
N PHE A 425 12.14 -0.18 -6.30
CA PHE A 425 10.88 0.53 -6.52
C PHE A 425 10.18 0.16 -7.84
N GLY A 426 10.71 -0.83 -8.57
CA GLY A 426 10.08 -1.42 -9.74
C GLY A 426 10.49 -0.83 -11.09
N LEU A 427 11.36 0.19 -11.11
CA LEU A 427 11.89 0.77 -12.36
C LEU A 427 12.95 -0.15 -12.95
N ASN A 428 12.60 -0.95 -13.97
CA ASN A 428 13.53 -1.90 -14.57
C ASN A 428 14.40 -1.23 -15.64
N SER A 429 15.72 -1.46 -15.68
CA SER A 429 16.59 -0.95 -16.75
C SER A 429 16.32 -1.54 -18.15
N ASN A 430 15.47 -2.58 -18.27
CA ASN A 430 15.20 -3.27 -19.53
C ASN A 430 14.55 -2.41 -20.64
N TYR A 431 13.97 -1.24 -20.29
CA TYR A 431 13.48 -0.28 -21.30
C TYR A 431 14.62 0.50 -21.96
N VAL A 432 15.76 0.66 -21.29
CA VAL A 432 16.95 1.33 -21.85
C VAL A 432 17.72 0.32 -22.69
N LYS A 433 17.26 0.05 -23.92
CA LYS A 433 18.10 -0.63 -24.91
C LYS A 433 19.12 0.39 -25.41
N PRO A 434 20.42 0.22 -25.13
CA PRO A 434 21.44 1.14 -25.63
C PRO A 434 21.40 1.08 -27.15
N SER A 435 20.92 2.15 -27.75
CA SER A 435 20.98 2.36 -29.19
C SER A 435 21.68 3.69 -29.42
N PRO A 436 22.53 3.81 -30.45
CA PRO A 436 23.29 5.03 -30.69
C PRO A 436 22.40 6.25 -30.98
N LYS A 437 21.11 6.02 -31.26
CA LYS A 437 20.11 7.06 -31.53
C LYS A 437 19.34 7.51 -30.29
N PHE A 438 19.35 6.77 -29.18
CA PHE A 438 18.59 7.10 -27.96
C PHE A 438 19.52 7.44 -26.80
N LYS A 439 19.28 8.57 -26.15
CA LYS A 439 19.98 9.00 -24.94
C LYS A 439 18.97 9.34 -23.85
N PHE A 440 19.26 8.96 -22.62
CA PHE A 440 18.49 9.30 -21.43
C PHE A 440 19.32 10.22 -20.56
N LEU A 441 18.73 11.31 -20.08
CA LEU A 441 19.39 12.19 -19.12
C LEU A 441 19.15 11.70 -17.69
N ALA A 442 20.23 11.66 -16.91
CA ALA A 442 20.15 11.37 -15.49
C ALA A 442 19.69 12.60 -14.71
N SER A 443 18.93 12.38 -13.64
CA SER A 443 18.50 13.41 -12.70
C SER A 443 19.40 13.40 -11.47
N GLU A 444 19.80 14.58 -11.00
CA GLU A 444 20.53 14.75 -9.74
C GLU A 444 19.72 14.27 -8.53
N LYS A 445 18.38 14.23 -8.65
CA LYS A 445 17.48 13.71 -7.62
C LYS A 445 17.40 12.18 -7.60
N GLY A 446 18.23 11.49 -8.39
CA GLY A 446 18.19 10.04 -8.56
C GLY A 446 17.01 9.51 -9.38
N PHE A 447 15.89 10.24 -9.48
CA PHE A 447 14.70 9.92 -10.27
C PHE A 447 14.32 11.08 -11.19
N THR A 448 13.88 10.78 -12.42
CA THR A 448 13.32 11.80 -13.32
C THR A 448 11.86 12.08 -12.96
N ASN A 449 11.33 13.25 -13.36
CA ASN A 449 9.96 13.62 -13.01
C ASN A 449 8.91 12.67 -13.61
N TRP A 450 9.16 12.14 -14.80
CA TRP A 450 8.25 11.20 -15.45
C TRP A 450 8.31 9.81 -14.80
N GLU A 451 9.45 9.38 -14.28
CA GLU A 451 9.57 8.16 -13.46
C GLU A 451 8.81 8.32 -12.14
N LEU A 452 8.93 9.48 -11.49
CA LEU A 452 8.18 9.79 -10.28
C LEU A 452 6.67 9.78 -10.52
N ASP A 453 6.19 10.35 -11.64
CA ASP A 453 4.77 10.28 -11.98
C ASP A 453 4.27 8.85 -12.14
N LEU A 454 5.05 7.98 -12.78
CA LEU A 454 4.71 6.57 -12.91
C LEU A 454 4.59 5.91 -11.54
N LEU A 455 5.58 6.12 -10.66
CA LEU A 455 5.56 5.61 -9.30
C LEU A 455 4.33 6.13 -8.54
N TYR A 456 4.07 7.44 -8.58
CA TYR A 456 2.94 8.06 -7.88
C TYR A 456 1.60 7.47 -8.32
N ARG A 457 1.39 7.27 -9.63
CA ARG A 457 0.14 6.70 -10.15
C ARG A 457 -0.07 5.26 -9.72
N GLN A 458 0.97 4.44 -9.88
CA GLN A 458 0.94 3.04 -9.50
C GLN A 458 0.68 2.88 -7.99
N HIS A 459 1.41 3.63 -7.18
CA HIS A 459 1.27 3.62 -5.72
C HIS A 459 -0.11 4.10 -5.28
N THR A 460 -0.60 5.20 -5.85
CA THR A 460 -1.92 5.73 -5.51
C THR A 460 -3.00 4.68 -5.74
N CYS A 461 -2.99 4.06 -6.91
CA CYS A 461 -3.98 3.06 -7.28
C CYS A 461 -3.89 1.82 -6.35
N PHE A 462 -2.68 1.29 -6.14
CA PHE A 462 -2.47 0.15 -5.23
C PHE A 462 -2.93 0.46 -3.79
N ASN A 463 -2.54 1.61 -3.25
CA ASN A 463 -2.88 1.98 -1.88
C ASN A 463 -4.38 2.19 -1.68
N LEU A 464 -5.08 2.79 -2.66
CA LEU A 464 -6.54 2.95 -2.59
C LEU A 464 -7.25 1.59 -2.60
N LEU A 465 -6.88 0.68 -3.50
CA LEU A 465 -7.47 -0.66 -3.56
C LEU A 465 -7.16 -1.48 -2.29
N SER A 466 -5.93 -1.40 -1.77
CA SER A 466 -5.53 -2.06 -0.53
C SER A 466 -6.26 -1.49 0.69
N SER A 467 -6.40 -0.17 0.77
CA SER A 467 -7.16 0.51 1.83
C SER A 467 -8.63 0.05 1.82
N LEU A 468 -9.25 -0.01 0.65
CA LEU A 468 -10.64 -0.46 0.51
C LEU A 468 -10.83 -1.92 0.93
N SER A 469 -9.99 -2.83 0.42
CA SER A 469 -10.03 -4.24 0.80
C SER A 469 -9.93 -4.42 2.32
N THR A 470 -9.08 -3.62 2.97
CA THR A 470 -8.89 -3.60 4.42
C THR A 470 -10.13 -3.09 5.15
N LEU A 471 -10.71 -1.96 4.71
CA LEU A 471 -11.94 -1.40 5.30
C LEU A 471 -13.15 -2.32 5.11
N GLN A 472 -13.27 -2.98 3.96
CA GLN A 472 -14.31 -3.98 3.72
C GLN A 472 -14.15 -5.18 4.64
N SER A 473 -12.93 -5.70 4.75
CA SER A 473 -12.61 -6.80 5.67
C SER A 473 -12.93 -6.43 7.11
N LEU A 474 -12.62 -5.21 7.54
CA LEU A 474 -13.01 -4.68 8.84
C LEU A 474 -14.53 -4.63 9.01
N SER A 475 -15.26 -4.09 8.04
CA SER A 475 -16.73 -3.99 8.07
C SER A 475 -17.36 -5.38 8.20
N THR A 476 -16.95 -6.33 7.36
CA THR A 476 -17.43 -7.72 7.41
C THR A 476 -17.07 -8.40 8.73
N LEU A 477 -15.88 -8.17 9.28
CA LEU A 477 -15.48 -8.70 10.59
C LEU A 477 -16.40 -8.17 11.71
N VAL A 478 -16.68 -6.87 11.71
CA VAL A 478 -17.53 -6.22 12.73
C VAL A 478 -18.98 -6.71 12.64
N GLU A 479 -19.50 -6.91 11.43
CA GLU A 479 -20.83 -7.46 11.17
C GLU A 479 -20.95 -8.93 11.59
N SER A 480 -19.93 -9.74 11.28
CA SER A 480 -19.92 -11.17 11.61
C SER A 480 -19.76 -11.45 13.11
N LEU A 481 -19.19 -10.50 13.88
CA LEU A 481 -18.98 -10.63 15.31
C LEU A 481 -19.81 -9.64 16.16
N PRO A 482 -21.09 -9.99 16.45
CA PRO A 482 -22.03 -9.48 17.46
C PRO A 482 -21.56 -8.67 18.65
N ARG A 483 -20.44 -9.12 19.22
CA ARG A 483 -19.92 -8.68 20.52
C ARG A 483 -18.43 -8.37 20.51
N MET A 484 -17.85 -8.18 19.32
CA MET A 484 -16.56 -7.51 19.17
C MET A 484 -16.59 -6.08 19.73
N ILE A 485 -15.54 -5.70 20.44
CA ILE A 485 -15.35 -4.35 20.98
C ILE A 485 -14.79 -3.49 19.86
N VAL A 486 -15.51 -2.43 19.49
CA VAL A 486 -15.05 -1.43 18.51
C VAL A 486 -14.91 -0.11 19.24
N MET A 487 -13.66 0.31 19.48
CA MET A 487 -13.34 1.57 20.14
C MET A 487 -13.62 2.76 19.21
N ASP A 488 -13.91 3.92 19.80
CA ASP A 488 -14.14 5.17 19.04
C ASP A 488 -12.93 5.59 18.20
N GLU A 489 -11.72 5.24 18.65
CA GLU A 489 -10.48 5.46 17.90
C GLU A 489 -10.49 4.74 16.54
N ILE A 490 -11.01 3.51 16.49
CA ILE A 490 -11.14 2.72 15.27
C ILE A 490 -12.16 3.39 14.34
N GLY A 491 -13.30 3.83 14.88
CA GLY A 491 -14.30 4.57 14.11
C GLY A 491 -13.71 5.83 13.47
N LYS A 492 -12.94 6.59 14.26
CA LYS A 492 -12.24 7.80 13.79
C LYS A 492 -11.17 7.49 12.74
N GLN A 493 -10.39 6.43 12.91
CA GLN A 493 -9.38 6.01 11.93
C GLN A 493 -10.05 5.62 10.59
N VAL A 494 -11.18 4.91 10.64
CA VAL A 494 -11.97 4.56 9.45
C VAL A 494 -12.51 5.80 8.75
N GLU A 495 -13.06 6.76 9.50
CA GLU A 495 -13.56 8.03 8.94
C GLU A 495 -12.43 8.82 8.26
N LEU A 496 -11.30 9.00 8.94
CA LEU A 496 -10.13 9.69 8.39
C LEU A 496 -9.54 8.95 7.17
N SER A 497 -9.59 7.61 7.16
CA SER A 497 -9.15 6.80 6.02
C SER A 497 -10.02 7.06 4.79
N LEU A 498 -11.35 7.08 4.97
CA LEU A 498 -12.30 7.41 3.90
C LEU A 498 -12.12 8.85 3.40
N GLU A 499 -11.93 9.82 4.30
CA GLU A 499 -11.65 11.21 3.91
C GLU A 499 -10.38 11.34 3.07
N ALA A 500 -9.30 10.64 3.49
CA ALA A 500 -8.03 10.62 2.77
C ALA A 500 -8.16 9.94 1.41
N ALA A 501 -8.94 8.86 1.29
CA ALA A 501 -9.22 8.18 0.03
C ALA A 501 -9.98 9.10 -0.95
N ASN A 502 -11.05 9.75 -0.49
CA ASN A 502 -11.81 10.73 -1.30
C ASN A 502 -10.94 11.95 -1.70
N LEU A 503 -10.00 12.36 -0.84
CA LEU A 503 -9.04 13.41 -1.16
C LEU A 503 -8.07 12.94 -2.26
N ALA A 504 -7.57 11.71 -2.18
CA ALA A 504 -6.73 11.13 -3.23
C ALA A 504 -7.47 11.09 -4.58
N GLU A 505 -8.73 10.64 -4.63
CA GLU A 505 -9.55 10.64 -5.85
C GLU A 505 -9.75 12.04 -6.44
N ARG A 506 -10.01 13.04 -5.59
CA ARG A 506 -10.07 14.44 -6.03
C ARG A 506 -8.75 14.89 -6.64
N ASN A 507 -7.62 14.58 -6.01
CA ASN A 507 -6.30 14.92 -6.56
C ASN A 507 -6.01 14.19 -7.89
N ILE A 508 -6.46 12.94 -8.04
CA ILE A 508 -6.39 12.18 -9.30
C ILE A 508 -7.17 12.93 -10.38
N SER A 509 -8.41 13.34 -10.10
CA SER A 509 -9.24 14.08 -11.07
C SER A 509 -8.64 15.42 -11.49
N LEU A 510 -7.83 16.04 -10.62
CA LEU A 510 -7.11 17.28 -10.92
C LEU A 510 -5.76 17.04 -11.63
N GLY A 511 -5.30 15.80 -11.76
CA GLY A 511 -3.99 15.47 -12.34
C GLY A 511 -2.80 15.83 -11.44
N ILE A 512 -3.00 15.85 -10.11
CA ILE A 512 -1.95 16.18 -9.14
C ILE A 512 -1.40 14.88 -8.52
N ASN A 513 -0.48 14.24 -9.24
CA ASN A 513 0.04 12.89 -8.91
C ASN A 513 0.73 12.80 -7.54
N ASN A 514 1.53 13.78 -7.16
CA ASN A 514 2.25 13.77 -5.88
C ASN A 514 1.29 13.84 -4.68
N ALA A 515 0.28 14.72 -4.74
CA ALA A 515 -0.70 14.88 -3.69
C ALA A 515 -1.66 13.69 -3.61
N SER A 516 -1.97 13.05 -4.74
CA SER A 516 -2.75 11.80 -4.74
C SER A 516 -1.97 10.66 -4.06
N ALA A 517 -0.66 10.53 -4.35
CA ALA A 517 0.19 9.52 -3.73
C ALA A 517 0.24 9.69 -2.20
N LEU A 518 0.51 10.90 -1.72
CA LEU A 518 0.57 11.19 -0.29
C LEU A 518 -0.75 10.88 0.44
N SER A 519 -1.88 11.24 -0.18
CA SER A 519 -3.21 11.01 0.41
C SER A 519 -3.60 9.53 0.41
N SER A 520 -3.20 8.79 -0.62
CA SER A 520 -3.45 7.35 -0.73
C SER A 520 -2.73 6.54 0.36
N ILE A 521 -1.48 6.92 0.70
CA ILE A 521 -0.69 6.29 1.76
C ILE A 521 -1.38 6.50 3.10
N ARG A 522 -1.82 7.73 3.36
CA ARG A 522 -2.56 8.06 4.59
C ARG A 522 -3.85 7.26 4.71
N ALA A 523 -4.59 7.09 3.61
CA ALA A 523 -5.80 6.27 3.59
C ALA A 523 -5.50 4.83 4.00
N ARG A 524 -4.50 4.21 3.36
CA ARG A 524 -4.08 2.84 3.63
C ARG A 524 -3.56 2.66 5.06
N ALA A 525 -2.66 3.52 5.52
CA ALA A 525 -2.10 3.45 6.87
C ALA A 525 -3.18 3.53 7.94
N LEU A 526 -4.15 4.43 7.80
CA LEU A 526 -5.28 4.55 8.73
C LEU A 526 -6.22 3.34 8.70
N ALA A 527 -6.46 2.75 7.52
CA ALA A 527 -7.27 1.54 7.39
C ALA A 527 -6.59 0.33 8.06
N GLU A 528 -5.29 0.19 7.86
CA GLU A 528 -4.44 -0.84 8.46
C GLU A 528 -4.34 -0.66 9.97
N ASP A 529 -4.14 0.56 10.47
CA ASP A 529 -4.13 0.84 11.90
C ASP A 529 -5.47 0.52 12.57
N ALA A 530 -6.59 0.79 11.90
CA ALA A 530 -7.92 0.43 12.36
C ALA A 530 -8.12 -1.10 12.41
N PHE A 531 -7.77 -1.81 11.35
CA PHE A 531 -7.93 -3.26 11.26
C PHE A 531 -7.01 -4.00 12.25
N PHE A 532 -5.75 -3.55 12.34
CA PHE A 532 -4.74 -4.10 13.23
C PHE A 532 -4.68 -3.39 14.59
N HIS A 533 -5.79 -2.79 15.03
CA HIS A 533 -5.88 -2.21 16.36
C HIS A 533 -5.81 -3.30 17.45
N PRO A 534 -5.02 -3.13 18.54
CA PRO A 534 -4.85 -4.17 19.57
C PRO A 534 -6.17 -4.67 20.19
N SER A 535 -7.17 -3.79 20.31
CA SER A 535 -8.48 -4.17 20.84
C SER A 535 -9.24 -5.16 19.94
N ILE A 536 -9.04 -5.11 18.62
CA ILE A 536 -9.65 -6.05 17.66
C ILE A 536 -8.95 -7.41 17.70
N MET A 537 -7.64 -7.43 17.93
CA MET A 537 -6.87 -8.69 17.98
C MET A 537 -6.96 -9.43 19.31
N SER A 538 -7.31 -8.74 20.40
CA SER A 538 -7.38 -9.37 21.71
C SER A 538 -8.60 -10.29 21.84
N ILE A 539 -8.35 -11.60 22.03
CA ILE A 539 -9.31 -12.71 22.03
C ILE A 539 -10.21 -12.68 23.28
N SER A 540 -11.07 -11.67 23.41
CA SER A 540 -12.10 -11.62 24.47
C SER A 540 -13.52 -11.83 23.94
N TYR A 541 -13.67 -12.35 22.71
CA TYR A 541 -14.97 -12.52 22.08
C TYR A 541 -15.70 -13.75 22.61
N SER A 542 -16.41 -13.55 23.71
CA SER A 542 -17.38 -14.52 24.20
C SER A 542 -18.56 -14.62 23.21
N SER A 543 -18.69 -15.78 22.54
CA SER A 543 -19.82 -16.08 21.65
C SER A 543 -21.16 -16.05 22.40
N MET A 544 -22.28 -15.80 21.70
CA MET A 544 -23.63 -15.80 22.30
C MET A 544 -23.87 -17.06 23.15
N GLU A 545 -23.35 -18.20 22.69
CA GLU A 545 -23.41 -19.50 23.36
C GLU A 545 -22.70 -19.48 24.72
N HIS A 546 -21.51 -18.89 24.81
CA HIS A 546 -20.77 -18.78 26.07
C HIS A 546 -21.47 -17.88 27.08
N TYR A 547 -22.12 -16.80 26.63
CA TYR A 547 -22.98 -15.98 27.48
C TYR A 547 -24.18 -16.78 28.01
N PHE A 548 -24.88 -17.50 27.14
CA PHE A 548 -25.97 -18.38 27.57
C PHE A 548 -25.47 -19.46 28.53
N ALA A 549 -24.29 -20.04 28.30
CA ALA A 549 -23.70 -21.03 29.19
C ALA A 549 -23.40 -20.48 30.59
N ILE A 550 -22.95 -19.22 30.70
CA ILE A 550 -22.70 -18.57 32.00
C ILE A 550 -24.02 -18.24 32.72
N TYR A 551 -24.98 -17.64 32.02
CA TYR A 551 -26.16 -17.04 32.67
C TYR A 551 -27.36 -18.00 32.78
N MET A 552 -27.54 -18.96 31.87
CA MET A 552 -28.69 -19.89 31.89
C MET A 552 -28.78 -20.74 33.17
N PRO A 553 -27.67 -21.25 33.76
CA PRO A 553 -27.74 -21.99 35.02
C PRO A 553 -28.40 -21.20 36.17
N PHE A 554 -28.23 -19.88 36.19
CA PHE A 554 -28.82 -19.01 37.22
C PHE A 554 -30.27 -18.62 36.90
N PHE A 555 -30.55 -18.25 35.64
CA PHE A 555 -31.85 -17.68 35.28
C PHE A 555 -32.88 -18.71 34.82
N ALA A 556 -32.49 -19.81 34.17
CA ALA A 556 -33.44 -20.78 33.61
C ALA A 556 -34.28 -21.50 34.69
N PRO A 557 -33.72 -21.98 35.82
CA PRO A 557 -34.52 -22.60 36.87
C PRO A 557 -35.53 -21.63 37.49
N VAL A 558 -35.10 -20.39 37.75
CA VAL A 558 -35.95 -19.33 38.32
C VAL A 558 -37.06 -18.95 37.33
N SER A 559 -36.72 -18.75 36.06
CA SER A 559 -37.68 -18.44 34.98
C SER A 559 -38.76 -19.52 34.88
N LEU A 560 -38.35 -20.79 34.89
CA LEU A 560 -39.25 -21.93 34.80
C LEU A 560 -40.24 -21.96 35.99
N HIS A 561 -39.74 -21.75 37.21
CA HIS A 561 -40.59 -21.76 38.40
C HIS A 561 -41.56 -20.58 38.44
N VAL A 562 -41.12 -19.38 38.09
CA VAL A 562 -41.99 -18.19 38.03
C VAL A 562 -43.08 -18.35 36.97
N LEU A 563 -42.73 -18.87 35.79
CA LEU A 563 -43.68 -19.06 34.69
C LEU A 563 -44.70 -20.17 35.01
N LEU A 564 -44.26 -21.30 35.57
CA LEU A 564 -45.17 -22.37 36.01
C LEU A 564 -46.11 -21.89 37.13
N ALA A 565 -45.61 -21.11 38.08
CA ALA A 565 -46.42 -20.54 39.15
C ALA A 565 -47.50 -19.58 38.61
N ALA A 566 -47.14 -18.71 37.66
CA ALA A 566 -48.08 -17.82 37.02
C ALA A 566 -49.14 -18.57 36.20
N VAL A 567 -48.73 -19.54 35.36
CA VAL A 567 -49.67 -20.35 34.56
C VAL A 567 -50.64 -21.13 35.44
N LYS A 568 -50.15 -21.75 36.53
CA LYS A 568 -51.01 -22.47 37.48
C LYS A 568 -52.01 -21.55 38.16
N GLU A 569 -51.59 -20.36 38.62
CA GLU A 569 -52.50 -19.44 39.30
C GLU A 569 -53.52 -18.80 38.33
N VAL A 570 -53.11 -18.52 37.10
CA VAL A 570 -54.02 -18.05 36.04
C VAL A 570 -55.07 -19.11 35.71
N LYS A 571 -54.66 -20.36 35.47
CA LYS A 571 -55.59 -21.48 35.23
C LYS A 571 -56.56 -21.68 36.41
N ARG A 572 -56.04 -21.64 37.64
CA ARG A 572 -56.84 -21.73 38.86
C ARG A 572 -57.87 -20.60 38.93
N TYR A 573 -57.47 -19.36 38.69
CA TYR A 573 -58.38 -18.21 38.74
C TYR A 573 -59.49 -18.31 37.70
N TYR A 574 -59.18 -18.70 36.46
CA TYR A 574 -60.19 -18.92 35.42
C TYR A 574 -61.16 -20.05 35.80
N ALA A 575 -60.65 -21.18 36.30
CA ALA A 575 -61.49 -22.29 36.74
C ALA A 575 -62.41 -21.91 37.92
N GLU A 576 -61.88 -21.22 38.94
CA GLU A 576 -62.67 -20.76 40.10
C GLU A 576 -63.69 -19.67 39.69
N ARG A 577 -63.35 -18.80 38.75
CA ARG A 577 -64.26 -17.78 38.19
C ARG A 577 -65.40 -18.42 37.40
N SER A 578 -65.12 -19.44 36.59
CA SER A 578 -66.15 -20.20 35.87
C SER A 578 -67.12 -20.90 36.82
N LYS A 579 -66.62 -21.52 37.91
CA LYS A 579 -67.46 -22.12 38.97
C LYS A 579 -68.36 -21.09 39.67
N TYR A 580 -67.85 -19.89 39.95
CA TYR A 580 -68.64 -18.79 40.53
C TYR A 580 -69.68 -18.22 39.55
N LEU A 581 -69.34 -18.08 38.26
CA LEU A 581 -70.27 -17.62 37.23
C LEU A 581 -71.39 -18.64 37.00
N ALA A 582 -71.09 -19.93 36.98
CA ALA A 582 -72.07 -21.01 36.92
C ALA A 582 -73.02 -20.98 38.13
N PHE A 583 -72.50 -20.75 39.34
CA PHE A 583 -73.32 -20.58 40.54
C PHE A 583 -74.25 -19.37 40.41
N ARG A 584 -73.72 -18.21 39.99
CA ARG A 584 -74.52 -16.99 39.80
C ARG A 584 -75.62 -17.19 38.75
N ALA A 585 -75.32 -17.88 37.65
CA ALA A 585 -76.30 -18.21 36.61
C ALA A 585 -77.39 -19.17 37.11
N SER A 586 -77.03 -20.17 37.95
CA SER A 586 -78.01 -21.07 38.56
C SER A 586 -78.96 -20.36 39.52
N LYS A 587 -78.45 -19.37 40.27
CA LYS A 587 -79.24 -18.56 41.22
C LYS A 587 -80.19 -17.57 40.54
N VAL A 588 -79.82 -17.08 39.35
CA VAL A 588 -80.68 -16.23 38.51
C VAL A 588 -81.77 -17.03 37.81
N LYS A 589 -81.54 -18.31 37.50
CA LYS A 589 -82.56 -19.23 36.95
C LYS A 589 -83.56 -19.76 37.99
N SER A 590 -83.20 -19.72 39.27
CA SER A 590 -84.06 -20.17 40.38
C SER A 590 -84.83 -19.03 41.06
N SER A 591 -84.67 -17.81 40.56
CA SER A 591 -85.47 -16.62 40.87
C SER A 591 -86.40 -16.34 39.71
#